data_AF-A0A3B8HY61-F1
#
_entry.id   AF-A0A3B8HY61-F1
#
_cell.length_a   1.000
_cell.length_b   1.000
_cell.length_c   1.000
_cell.angle_alpha   90.00
_cell.angle_beta   90.00
_cell.angle_gamma   90.00
#
_symmetry.space_group_name_H-M   'P 1'
#
loop_
_entity.id
_entity.type
_entity.pdbx_description
1 polymer ?
#
loop_
_entity_poly.entity_id
_entity_poly.type
_entity_poly.pdbx_seq_one_letter_code
_entity_poly.pdbx_strand_id
1 'polypeptide(L)' 'MDRENANFHKVLDQIKGTFSDNIVPVQLPIGAEDSFKGVVDLIKMKAYIFEGGTGKASEQEIPADLMADVDKYREALV' A
#
# COMPACT_ATOMS: atom_id res chain seq x y z
N MET A 1 -11.15 -6.79 -10.37
CA MET A 1 -11.01 -6.64 -8.91
C MET A 1 -12.42 -6.49 -8.37
N ASP A 2 -13.15 -7.61 -8.28
CA ASP A 2 -14.57 -7.67 -7.87
C ASP A 2 -14.68 -8.09 -6.40
N ARG A 3 -14.06 -7.32 -5.50
CA ARG A 3 -14.17 -7.55 -4.06
C ARG A 3 -14.39 -6.22 -3.37
N GLU A 4 -15.65 -5.87 -3.19
CA GLU A 4 -16.23 -4.79 -2.35
C GLU A 4 -15.78 -4.83 -0.86
N ASN A 5 -14.66 -5.48 -0.51
CA ASN A 5 -14.19 -5.71 0.85
C ASN A 5 -12.66 -5.86 0.92
N ALA A 6 -11.91 -5.36 -0.06
CA ALA A 6 -10.45 -5.43 -0.06
C ALA A 6 -9.83 -4.41 0.90
N ASN A 7 -9.82 -4.74 2.19
CA ASN A 7 -9.24 -3.91 3.24
C ASN A 7 -7.82 -4.38 3.58
N PHE A 8 -6.82 -3.69 3.04
CA PHE A 8 -5.40 -4.00 3.26
C PHE A 8 -5.01 -4.02 4.74
N HIS A 9 -5.46 -3.03 5.51
CA HIS A 9 -5.20 -2.96 6.95
C HIS A 9 -5.75 -4.17 7.72
N LYS A 10 -6.93 -4.66 7.33
CA LYS A 10 -7.54 -5.83 7.95
C LYS A 10 -6.75 -7.10 7.66
N VAL A 11 -6.27 -7.25 6.42
CA VAL A 11 -5.40 -8.38 6.05
C VAL A 11 -4.07 -8.29 6.78
N LEU A 12 -3.47 -7.10 6.85
CA LEU A 12 -2.23 -6.88 7.59
C LEU A 12 -2.37 -7.29 9.06
N ASP A 13 -3.43 -6.83 9.71
CA ASP A 13 -3.72 -7.12 11.13
C ASP A 13 -3.92 -8.63 11.36
N GLN A 14 -4.65 -9.31 10.47
CA GLN A 14 -4.81 -10.76 10.54
C GLN A 14 -3.48 -11.52 10.38
N ILE A 15 -2.61 -11.08 9.45
CA ILE A 15 -1.30 -11.73 9.26
C ILE A 15 -0.42 -11.47 10.49
N LYS A 16 -0.41 -10.24 11.03
CA LYS A 16 0.32 -9.90 12.27
C LYS A 16 -0.14 -10.77 13.44
N GLY A 17 -1.45 -10.89 13.65
CA GLY A 17 -2.03 -11.71 14.72
C GLY A 17 -1.81 -13.22 14.53
N THR A 18 -1.58 -13.68 13.30
CA THR A 18 -1.34 -15.10 13.01
C THR A 18 0.14 -15.49 13.10
N PHE A 19 1.05 -14.63 12.62
CA PHE A 19 2.46 -14.98 12.47
C PHE A 19 3.35 -14.28 13.51
N SER A 20 3.39 -12.95 13.52
CA SER A 20 4.18 -12.15 14.49
C SER A 20 3.99 -10.64 14.24
N ASP A 21 4.24 -9.82 15.27
CA ASP A 21 4.16 -8.35 15.18
C ASP A 21 5.21 -7.74 14.22
N ASN A 22 6.28 -8.48 13.92
CA ASN A 22 7.36 -8.07 13.02
C ASN A 22 6.98 -8.07 11.53
N ILE A 23 5.71 -8.23 11.18
CA ILE A 23 5.27 -8.18 9.79
C ILE A 23 5.03 -6.74 9.39
N VAL A 24 5.84 -6.30 8.45
CA VAL A 24 5.77 -4.94 7.93
C VAL A 24 5.43 -5.00 6.45
N PRO A 25 4.44 -4.22 5.99
CA PRO A 25 4.16 -4.19 4.58
C PRO A 25 5.33 -3.58 3.83
N VAL A 26 5.61 -4.10 2.63
CA VAL A 26 6.60 -3.55 1.72
C VAL A 26 5.97 -2.56 0.74
N GLN A 27 4.67 -2.73 0.49
CA GLN A 27 3.89 -1.91 -0.43
C GLN A 27 2.59 -1.48 0.25
N LEU A 28 2.21 -0.21 0.10
CA LEU A 28 0.99 0.37 0.65
C LEU A 28 0.03 0.74 -0.48
N PRO A 29 -1.24 0.31 -0.45
CA PRO A 29 -2.21 0.73 -1.47
C PRO A 29 -2.54 2.23 -1.34
N ILE A 30 -2.68 2.89 -2.49
CA ILE A 30 -3.15 4.28 -2.62
C ILE A 30 -4.65 4.25 -2.81
N GLY A 31 -5.37 4.58 -1.75
CA GLY A 31 -6.83 4.52 -1.69
C GLY A 31 -7.37 3.12 -1.39
N ALA A 32 -8.69 3.03 -1.26
CA ALA A 32 -9.40 1.79 -0.96
C ALA A 32 -10.55 1.59 -1.96
N GLU A 33 -10.85 0.33 -2.27
CA GLU A 33 -12.02 -0.07 -3.06
C GLU A 33 -12.11 0.68 -4.40
N ASP A 34 -13.15 1.48 -4.60
CA ASP A 34 -13.39 2.27 -5.82
C ASP A 34 -12.39 3.44 -5.99
N SER A 35 -11.81 3.90 -4.88
CA SER A 35 -10.75 4.91 -4.87
C SER A 35 -9.34 4.32 -4.98
N PHE A 36 -9.20 3.01 -5.23
CA PHE A 36 -7.89 2.42 -5.46
C PHE A 36 -7.28 2.97 -6.75
N LYS A 37 -6.19 3.73 -6.60
CA LYS A 37 -5.47 4.36 -7.71
C LYS A 37 -4.10 3.74 -7.97
N GLY A 38 -3.54 3.04 -6.99
CA GLY A 38 -2.13 2.66 -7.06
C GLY A 38 -1.61 1.92 -5.84
N VAL A 39 -0.31 1.68 -5.84
CA VAL A 39 0.46 1.19 -4.69
C VAL A 39 1.74 2.02 -4.53
N VAL A 40 2.13 2.30 -3.29
CA VAL A 40 3.41 2.90 -2.92
C VAL A 40 4.37 1.79 -2.56
N ASP A 41 5.55 1.81 -3.15
CA ASP A 41 6.66 0.92 -2.80
C ASP A 41 7.56 1.60 -1.76
N LEU A 42 7.66 1.00 -0.57
CA LEU A 42 8.42 1.54 0.57
C LEU A 42 9.93 1.33 0.43
N ILE A 43 10.37 0.38 -0.41
CA ILE A 43 11.79 0.11 -0.66
C ILE A 43 12.36 1.17 -1.60
N LYS A 44 11.67 1.42 -2.71
CA LYS A 44 12.09 2.40 -3.72
C LYS A 44 11.63 3.82 -3.40
N MET A 45 10.74 3.98 -2.42
CA MET A 45 10.04 5.22 -2.11
C MET A 45 9.39 5.85 -3.35
N LYS A 46 8.59 5.06 -4.06
CA LYS A 46 7.90 5.50 -5.29
C LYS A 46 6.44 5.06 -5.27
N ALA A 47 5.56 5.91 -5.80
CA ALA A 47 4.16 5.54 -6.06
C ALA A 47 4.04 4.94 -7.47
N TYR A 48 3.23 3.90 -7.58
CA TYR A 48 2.87 3.24 -8.83
C TYR A 48 1.36 3.40 -9.01
N ILE A 49 0.95 4.29 -9.93
CA ILE A 49 -0.46 4.57 -10.20
C ILE A 49 -0.91 3.77 -11.42
N PHE A 50 -2.03 3.06 -11.29
CA PHE A 50 -2.64 2.30 -12.38
C PHE A 50 -3.72 3.16 -13.04
N GLU A 51 -3.40 3.75 -14.20
CA GLU A 51 -4.41 4.42 -15.03
C GLU A 51 -5.18 3.37 -15.87
N GLY A 52 -6.51 3.51 -15.88
CA GLY A 52 -7.47 2.46 -16.22
C GLY A 52 -7.19 1.63 -17.48
N GLY A 53 -7.32 0.31 -17.33
CA GLY A 53 -7.54 -0.64 -18.43
C GLY A 53 -6.30 -1.17 -19.17
N THR A 54 -5.14 -0.52 -19.06
CA THR A 54 -3.94 -0.95 -19.79
C THR A 54 -2.97 -1.82 -19.00
N GLY A 55 -3.19 -1.98 -17.69
CA GLY A 55 -2.29 -2.74 -16.80
C GLY A 55 -0.91 -2.10 -16.61
N LYS A 56 -0.70 -0.89 -17.13
CA LYS A 56 0.56 -0.14 -16.98
C LYS A 56 0.50 0.69 -15.70
N ALA A 57 1.44 0.43 -14.80
CA ALA A 57 1.67 1.29 -13.66
C ALA A 57 2.60 2.44 -14.06
N SER A 58 2.19 3.68 -13.80
CA SER A 58 3.01 4.87 -13.96
C SER A 58 3.73 5.15 -12.64
N GLU A 59 5.07 5.25 -12.70
CA GLU A 59 5.87 5.71 -11.56
C GLU A 59 5.63 7.19 -11.32
N GLN A 60 5.20 7.54 -10.11
CA GLN A 60 4.99 8.89 -9.63
C GLN A 60 5.60 9.07 -8.24
N GLU A 61 5.67 10.32 -7.80
CA GLU A 61 6.08 10.64 -6.44
C GLU A 61 4.99 10.23 -5.44
N ILE A 62 5.43 9.87 -4.23
CA ILE A 62 4.50 9.51 -3.15
C ILE A 62 3.68 10.75 -2.79
N PRO A 63 2.34 10.68 -2.81
CA PRO A 63 1.52 11.81 -2.40
C PRO A 63 1.80 12.15 -0.94
N ALA A 64 1.94 13.45 -0.64
CA ALA A 64 2.29 13.94 0.70
C ALA A 64 1.36 13.42 1.81
N ASP A 65 0.09 13.19 1.46
CA ASP A 65 -0.93 12.65 2.36
C ASP A 65 -0.59 11.25 2.89
N LEU A 66 0.08 10.42 2.06
CA LEU A 66 0.54 9.08 2.43
C LEU A 66 1.97 9.05 2.99
N MET A 67 2.69 10.17 2.95
CA MET A 67 4.09 10.22 3.34
C MET A 67 4.26 9.93 4.84
N ALA A 68 3.30 10.34 5.68
CA ALA A 68 3.29 10.04 7.10
C ALA A 68 3.13 8.54 7.40
N ASP A 69 2.21 7.87 6.70
CA ASP A 69 2.04 6.41 6.80
C ASP A 69 3.28 5.68 6.28
N VAL A 70 3.82 6.12 5.14
CA VAL A 70 5.04 5.56 4.54
C VAL A 70 6.20 5.61 5.53
N ASP A 71 6.42 6.76 6.18
CA ASP A 71 7.50 6.92 7.15
C ASP A 71 7.31 6.00 8.36
N LYS A 72 6.08 5.94 8.90
CA LYS A 72 5.73 5.06 10.02
C LYS A 72 5.97 3.58 9.71
N TYR A 73 5.53 3.10 8.55
CA TYR A 73 5.76 1.71 8.14
C TYR A 73 7.21 1.44 7.76
N ARG A 74 7.96 2.46 7.31
CA ARG A 74 9.38 2.35 7.02
C ARG A 74 10.23 2.31 8.29
N GLU A 75 9.89 3.07 9.31
CA GLU A 75 10.54 2.95 10.62
C GLU A 75 10.32 1.56 11.22
N ALA A 76 9.16 0.95 11.02
CA ALA A 76 8.89 -0.42 11.45
C ALA A 76 9.73 -1.47 10.70
N LEU A 77 10.24 -1.17 9.48
CA LEU A 77 11.13 -2.05 8.72
C LEU A 77 12.58 -2.05 9.24
N VAL A 78 12.97 -1.09 10.09
CA VAL A 78 14.37 -0.83 10.50
C VAL A 78 14.72 -1.42 11.86
#